data_AF-A0A060CDR8-F1
#
_entry.id   AF-A0A060CDR8-F1
#
_cell.length_a   1.000
_cell.length_b   1.000
_cell.length_c   1.000
_cell.angle_alpha   90.00
_cell.angle_beta   90.00
_cell.angle_gamma   90.00
#
_symmetry.space_group_name_H-M   'P 1'
#
loop_
_entity.id
_entity.type
_entity.pdbx_description
1 polymer ?
#
loop_
_entity_poly.entity_id
_entity_poly.type
_entity_poly.pdbx_seq_one_letter_code
_entity_poly.pdbx_strand_id
1 'polypeptide(L)' 'MASNDYVVDPGSSFPLGATWDGSGTNFALFSANAEKVELCLFDRSGRRETGRIALPE' A
#
# COMPACT_ATOMS: atom_id res chain seq x y z
N MET A 1 4.31 -1.25 18.17
CA MET A 1 3.11 -1.11 17.34
C MET A 1 3.24 0.25 16.68
N ALA A 2 3.58 0.31 15.39
CA ALA A 2 3.73 1.59 14.72
C ALA A 2 2.36 2.28 14.73
N SER A 3 2.30 3.51 15.25
CA SER A 3 1.15 4.38 15.07
C SER A 3 0.87 4.46 13.58
N ASN A 4 -0.33 4.08 13.16
CA ASN A 4 -0.69 4.05 11.75
C ASN A 4 -1.01 5.49 11.32
N ASP A 5 0.03 6.28 11.02
CA ASP A 5 -0.08 7.69 10.61
C ASP A 5 -0.63 7.86 9.18
N TYR A 6 -1.04 6.76 8.54
CA TYR A 6 -1.59 6.74 7.18
C TYR A 6 -3.11 6.63 7.24
N VAL A 7 -3.79 7.55 6.55
CA VAL A 7 -5.21 7.42 6.22
C VAL A 7 -5.31 6.43 5.06
N VAL A 8 -6.11 5.38 5.22
CA VAL A 8 -6.25 4.29 4.25
C VAL A 8 -7.71 4.18 3.84
N ASP A 9 -7.93 4.24 2.53
CA ASP A 9 -9.24 4.05 1.89
C ASP A 9 -9.24 2.75 1.05
N PRO A 10 -10.41 2.18 0.71
CA PRO A 10 -10.49 0.91 -0.04
C PRO A 10 -9.86 0.93 -1.44
N GLY A 11 -9.76 2.11 -2.07
CA GLY A 11 -9.20 2.25 -3.42
C GLY A 11 -10.03 1.60 -4.54
N SER A 12 -9.35 1.26 -5.63
CA SER A 12 -9.88 0.57 -6.81
C SER A 12 -9.01 -0.63 -7.15
N SER A 13 -9.63 -1.75 -7.57
CA SER A 13 -8.93 -2.97 -7.97
C SER A 13 -8.19 -2.87 -9.32
N PHE A 14 -8.35 -1.76 -10.05
CA PHE A 14 -7.67 -1.49 -11.33
C PHE A 14 -7.37 0.01 -11.51
N PRO A 15 -6.29 0.39 -12.23
CA PRO A 15 -5.25 -0.46 -12.82
C PRO A 15 -4.35 -1.11 -11.78
N LEU A 16 -3.81 -2.29 -12.09
CA LEU A 16 -2.80 -2.94 -11.26
C LEU A 16 -1.54 -2.08 -11.15
N GLY A 17 -0.89 -2.12 -9.99
CA GLY A 17 0.28 -1.32 -9.65
C GLY A 17 -0.06 -0.15 -8.72
N ALA A 18 0.81 0.85 -8.72
CA ALA A 18 0.65 2.09 -7.96
C ALA A 18 0.25 3.22 -8.92
N THR A 19 -0.86 3.90 -8.63
CA THR A 19 -1.38 5.01 -9.44
C THR A 19 -1.67 6.21 -8.54
N TRP A 20 -1.05 7.35 -8.86
CA TRP A 20 -1.32 8.62 -8.18
C TRP A 20 -2.52 9.32 -8.83
N ASP A 21 -3.50 9.73 -8.02
CA ASP A 21 -4.74 10.36 -8.49
C ASP A 21 -4.85 11.86 -8.17
N GLY A 22 -3.85 12.44 -7.50
CA GLY A 22 -3.85 13.83 -7.06
C GLY A 22 -4.17 14.03 -5.58
N SER A 23 -4.81 13.06 -4.93
CA SER A 23 -5.13 13.08 -3.49
C SER A 23 -4.38 11.98 -2.73
N GLY A 24 -4.09 10.87 -3.40
CA GLY A 24 -3.45 9.69 -2.84
C GLY A 24 -2.86 8.78 -3.91
N THR A 25 -2.20 7.72 -3.46
CA THR A 25 -1.75 6.64 -4.35
C THR A 25 -2.66 5.44 -4.16
N ASN A 26 -3.38 5.03 -5.20
CA ASN A 26 -4.07 3.77 -5.25
C ASN A 26 -3.08 2.62 -5.50
N PHE A 27 -3.12 1.58 -4.69
CA PHE A 27 -2.34 0.36 -4.89
C PHE A 27 -3.30 -0.79 -5.17
N ALA A 28 -3.18 -1.39 -6.35
CA ALA A 28 -3.93 -2.60 -6.71
C ALA A 28 -2.97 -3.70 -7.11
N LEU A 29 -3.18 -4.90 -6.59
CA LEU A 29 -2.42 -6.07 -7.00
C LEU A 29 -3.33 -7.29 -7.00
N PHE A 30 -2.96 -8.26 -7.82
CA PHE A 30 -3.61 -9.55 -7.84
C PHE A 30 -2.73 -10.57 -7.12
N SER A 31 -3.35 -11.38 -6.28
CA SER A 31 -2.75 -12.60 -5.76
C SER A 31 -3.80 -13.70 -5.71
N ALA A 32 -3.53 -14.83 -6.37
CA ALA A 32 -4.44 -15.97 -6.37
C ALA A 32 -4.47 -16.73 -5.03
N ASN A 33 -3.40 -16.59 -4.23
CA ASN A 33 -3.14 -17.48 -3.09
C ASN A 33 -2.64 -16.75 -1.82
N ALA A 34 -2.63 -15.41 -1.81
CA ALA A 34 -2.14 -14.70 -0.62
C ALA A 34 -3.19 -14.76 0.49
N GLU A 35 -2.74 -15.14 1.69
CA GLU A 35 -3.55 -15.04 2.92
C GLU A 35 -3.48 -13.63 3.53
N LYS A 36 -2.46 -12.85 3.16
CA LYS A 36 -2.28 -11.46 3.60
C LYS A 36 -1.37 -10.72 2.62
N VAL A 37 -1.62 -9.43 2.44
CA VAL A 37 -0.72 -8.53 1.73
C VAL A 37 -0.39 -7.30 2.58
N GLU A 38 0.88 -6.90 2.57
CA GLU A 38 1.36 -5.70 3.25
C GLU A 38 2.08 -4.78 2.28
N LEU A 39 1.72 -3.51 2.29
CA LEU A 39 2.40 -2.44 1.58
C LEU A 39 3.53 -1.88 2.45
N CYS A 40 4.77 -2.07 2.01
CA CYS A 40 5.96 -1.52 2.65
C CYS A 40 6.35 -0.20 1.99
N LEU A 41 6.46 0.86 2.79
CA LEU A 41 6.88 2.18 2.37
C LEU A 41 8.34 2.38 2.79
N PHE A 42 9.15 2.93 1.89
CA PHE A 42 10.58 3.15 2.11
C PHE A 42 10.92 4.63 2.03
N ASP A 43 12.06 4.99 2.61
CA ASP A 43 12.66 6.31 2.41
C ASP A 43 13.04 6.55 0.93
N ARG A 44 13.39 7.78 0.58
CA ARG A 44 13.79 8.15 -0.79
C ARG A 44 14.98 7.37 -1.33
N SER A 45 15.82 6.80 -0.46
CA SER A 45 16.96 5.97 -0.89
C SER A 45 16.56 4.52 -1.17
N GLY A 46 15.35 4.11 -0.77
CA GLY A 46 14.84 2.75 -0.88
C GLY A 46 15.47 1.76 0.10
N ARG A 47 16.29 2.23 1.06
CA ARG A 47 17.10 1.34 1.92
C ARG A 47 16.49 1.07 3.28
N ARG A 48 15.65 1.97 3.78
CA ARG A 48 15.01 1.83 5.08
C ARG A 48 13.50 1.86 4.92
N GLU A 49 12.83 0.84 5.45
CA GLU A 49 11.37 0.82 5.61
C GLU A 49 10.97 1.89 6.62
N THR A 50 10.05 2.77 6.21
CA THR A 50 9.51 3.87 7.01
C THR A 50 8.07 3.62 7.44
N GLY A 51 7.38 2.67 6.81
CA GLY A 51 6.02 2.31 7.16
C GLY A 51 5.59 0.98 6.56
N ARG A 52 4.57 0.37 7.17
CA ARG A 52 3.98 -0.88 6.71
C ARG A 52 2.49 -0.84 6.97
N ILE A 53 1.71 -1.12 5.92
CA ILE A 53 0.25 -1.06 5.95
C ILE A 53 -0.27 -2.42 5.51
N ALA A 54 -1.11 -3.08 6.32
CA ALA A 54 -1.85 -4.24 5.85
C ALA A 54 -2.95 -3.76 4.89
N LEU A 55 -2.99 -4.32 3.68
CA LEU A 55 -4.06 -4.00 2.74
C LEU A 55 -5.37 -4.61 3.24
N PRO A 56 -6.49 -3.86 3.17
CA PRO A 56 -7.80 -4.42 3.47
C PRO A 56 -8.16 -5.52 2.47
N GLU A 57 -9.00 -6.46 2.92
CA GLU A 57 -9.58 -7.51 2.06
C GLU A 57 -10.62 -6.95 1.08
#